data_AF-A0AAV6ZYM7-F1
#
_entry.id   AF-A0AAV6ZYM7-F1
#
_cell.length_a   1.000
_cell.length_b   1.000
_cell.length_c   1.000
_cell.angle_alpha   90.00
_cell.angle_beta   90.00
_cell.angle_gamma   90.00
#
_symmetry.space_group_name_H-M   'P 1'
#
loop_
_entity.id
_entity.type
_entity.pdbx_description
1 polymer ?
#
loop_
_entity_poly.entity_id
_entity_poly.type
_entity_poly.pdbx_seq_one_letter_code
_entity_poly.pdbx_strand_id
1 'polypeptide(L)'
;MDSEEMYLAALKEKACELVEAAMRNAQDSLRNLQTVHGEEGVKGQEYEVKNIPWLSCQDFTVELGKKQIEEYVSTWEFHESWLYCTDFLREEDTEFNKLFHYRMRWSIPTCRKPIPRATACVYFTVKISKIKPPALPVEVFFVFESNRLVHRPGQTRFREKWLKDIIESKLIMLNSITF
;
A
#
# COMPACT_ATOMS: atom_id res chain seq x y z
N MET A 1 -18.79 52.72 -17.55
CA MET A 1 -18.78 51.28 -17.85
C MET A 1 -17.42 50.81 -17.42
N ASP A 2 -17.38 50.24 -16.22
CA ASP A 2 -16.28 50.42 -15.28
C ASP A 2 -15.12 49.47 -15.54
N SER A 3 -13.90 50.03 -15.49
CA SER A 3 -12.63 49.31 -15.65
C SER A 3 -12.50 48.10 -14.72
N GLU A 4 -13.21 48.10 -13.59
CA GLU A 4 -13.25 47.00 -12.63
C GLU A 4 -14.09 45.81 -13.10
N GLU A 5 -15.20 46.05 -13.80
CA GLU A 5 -16.03 44.97 -14.36
C GLU A 5 -15.28 44.22 -15.47
N MET A 6 -14.53 44.96 -16.29
CA MET A 6 -13.68 44.38 -17.33
C MET A 6 -12.53 43.53 -16.75
N TYR A 7 -11.93 43.98 -15.65
CA TYR A 7 -10.88 43.23 -14.95
C TYR A 7 -11.41 41.96 -14.28
N LEU A 8 -12.58 42.05 -13.63
CA LEU A 8 -13.26 40.90 -13.03
C LEU A 8 -13.69 39.87 -14.08
N ALA A 9 -14.12 40.32 -15.26
CA ALA A 9 -14.44 39.43 -16.38
C ALA A 9 -13.18 38.69 -16.88
N ALA A 10 -12.07 39.41 -17.07
CA ALA A 10 -10.79 38.81 -17.48
C ALA A 10 -10.24 37.82 -16.44
N LEU A 11 -10.41 38.12 -15.15
CA LEU A 11 -10.00 37.23 -14.06
C LEU A 11 -10.82 35.92 -14.05
N LYS A 12 -12.14 36.02 -14.26
CA LYS A 12 -13.03 34.86 -14.36
C LYS A 12 -12.69 33.99 -15.57
N GLU A 13 -12.40 34.61 -16.71
CA GLU A 13 -11.98 33.91 -17.93
C GLU A 13 -10.69 33.11 -17.69
N LYS A 14 -9.67 33.75 -17.11
CA LYS A 14 -8.40 33.08 -16.74
C LYS A 14 -8.60 31.97 -15.71
N ALA A 15 -9.48 32.15 -14.75
CA ALA A 15 -9.79 31.12 -13.76
C ALA A 15 -10.47 29.90 -14.41
N CYS A 16 -11.42 30.11 -15.32
CA CYS A 16 -12.06 29.02 -16.08
C CYS A 16 -11.04 28.25 -16.92
N GLU A 17 -10.17 28.94 -17.65
CA GLU A 17 -9.12 28.30 -18.45
C GLU A 17 -8.21 27.38 -17.60
N LEU A 18 -7.80 27.86 -16.42
CA LEU A 18 -6.95 27.08 -15.51
C LEU A 18 -7.68 25.86 -14.95
N VAL A 19 -8.94 26.01 -14.57
CA VAL A 19 -9.76 24.89 -14.06
C VAL A 19 -10.00 23.87 -15.16
N GLU A 20 -10.30 24.28 -16.38
CA GLU A 20 -10.46 23.38 -17.53
C GLU A 20 -9.16 22.69 -17.92
N ALA A 21 -8.02 23.39 -17.88
CA ALA A 21 -6.72 22.79 -18.11
C ALA A 21 -6.39 21.74 -17.03
N ALA A 22 -6.66 22.05 -15.75
CA ALA A 22 -6.48 21.10 -14.66
C ALA A 22 -7.37 19.87 -14.79
N MET A 23 -8.65 20.05 -15.15
CA MET A 23 -9.59 18.96 -15.38
C MET A 23 -9.18 18.08 -16.57
N ARG A 24 -8.77 18.69 -17.69
CA ARG A 24 -8.23 17.96 -18.86
C ARG A 24 -6.98 17.16 -18.49
N ASN A 25 -6.02 17.78 -17.82
CA ASN A 25 -4.81 17.10 -17.38
C ASN A 25 -5.11 15.94 -16.42
N ALA A 26 -6.09 16.10 -15.53
CA ALA A 26 -6.54 15.02 -14.65
C ALA A 26 -7.21 13.88 -15.44
N GLN A 27 -8.06 14.21 -16.42
CA GLN A 27 -8.70 13.23 -17.31
C GLN A 27 -7.67 12.49 -18.17
N ASP A 28 -6.67 13.18 -18.70
CA ASP A 28 -5.60 12.59 -19.49
C ASP A 28 -4.68 11.72 -18.64
N SER A 29 -4.39 12.13 -17.40
CA SER A 29 -3.67 11.29 -16.44
C SER A 29 -4.45 10.00 -16.10
N LEU A 30 -5.77 10.10 -15.91
CA LEU A 30 -6.64 8.93 -15.70
C LEU A 30 -6.72 8.04 -16.95
N ARG A 31 -6.81 8.62 -18.15
CA ARG A 31 -6.74 7.88 -19.41
C ARG A 31 -5.41 7.18 -19.59
N ASN A 32 -4.29 7.85 -19.31
CA ASN A 32 -2.96 7.26 -19.35
C ASN A 32 -2.81 6.12 -18.35
N LEU A 33 -3.39 6.24 -17.15
CA LEU A 33 -3.48 5.12 -16.22
C LEU A 33 -4.29 3.95 -16.80
N GLN A 34 -5.38 4.23 -17.52
CA GLN A 34 -6.21 3.20 -18.18
C GLN A 34 -5.53 2.59 -19.43
N THR A 35 -4.82 3.36 -20.26
CA THR A 35 -4.08 2.84 -21.42
C THR A 35 -2.78 2.14 -21.04
N VAL A 36 -2.10 2.54 -19.96
CA VAL A 36 -1.03 1.71 -19.36
C VAL A 36 -1.58 0.38 -18.82
N HIS A 37 -2.87 0.32 -18.47
CA HIS A 37 -3.58 -0.95 -18.19
C HIS A 37 -4.14 -1.63 -19.46
N GLY A 38 -4.00 -1.03 -20.65
CA GLY A 38 -4.64 -1.44 -21.91
C GLY A 38 -3.70 -1.80 -23.07
N GLU A 39 -2.42 -1.44 -23.04
CA GLU A 39 -1.47 -1.67 -24.16
C GLU A 39 -0.30 -2.62 -23.84
N GLU A 40 -0.39 -3.39 -22.75
CA GLU A 40 0.23 -4.72 -22.70
C GLU A 40 -0.88 -5.76 -22.83
N GLY A 41 -1.28 -6.00 -24.08
CA GLY A 41 -2.22 -7.04 -24.46
C GLY A 41 -1.66 -8.44 -24.22
N VAL A 42 -1.69 -8.90 -22.97
CA VAL A 42 -1.88 -10.31 -22.64
C VAL A 42 -3.33 -10.45 -22.24
N LYS A 43 -4.06 -11.31 -22.98
CA LYS A 43 -5.45 -11.72 -22.80
C LYS A 43 -5.96 -11.50 -21.37
N GLY A 44 -7.13 -10.85 -21.25
CA GLY A 44 -7.85 -10.70 -20.00
C GLY A 44 -7.94 -12.03 -19.24
N GLN A 45 -7.02 -12.21 -18.30
CA GLN A 45 -7.23 -13.06 -17.16
C GLN A 45 -8.01 -12.18 -16.19
N GLU A 46 -9.19 -12.63 -15.78
CA GLU A 46 -9.80 -12.13 -14.55
C GLU A 46 -8.81 -12.43 -13.43
N TYR A 47 -8.00 -11.43 -13.05
CA TYR A 47 -6.99 -11.61 -12.04
C TYR A 47 -7.68 -11.62 -10.68
N GLU A 48 -7.91 -12.82 -10.13
CA GLU A 48 -8.52 -13.00 -8.82
C GLU A 48 -7.61 -12.44 -7.71
N VAL A 49 -8.15 -11.51 -6.92
CA VAL A 49 -7.47 -11.05 -5.71
C VAL A 49 -7.61 -12.14 -4.65
N LYS A 50 -6.53 -12.89 -4.44
CA LYS A 50 -6.48 -13.96 -3.45
C LYS A 50 -6.68 -13.40 -2.04
N ASN A 51 -7.42 -14.14 -1.23
CA ASN A 51 -7.64 -13.85 0.19
C ASN A 51 -7.68 -15.17 0.96
N ILE A 52 -7.51 -15.07 2.27
CA ILE A 52 -7.58 -16.21 3.20
C ILE A 52 -8.76 -16.02 4.17
N PRO A 53 -9.29 -17.12 4.75
CA PRO A 53 -10.22 -17.02 5.86
C PRO A 53 -9.49 -16.56 7.13
N TRP A 54 -9.75 -15.33 7.57
CA TRP A 54 -9.19 -14.77 8.79
C TRP A 54 -9.84 -15.38 10.04
N LEU A 55 -9.06 -15.56 11.11
CA LEU A 55 -9.53 -16.11 12.39
C LEU A 55 -10.65 -15.25 13.01
N SER A 56 -11.46 -15.88 13.85
CA SER A 56 -12.46 -15.18 14.66
C SER A 56 -11.79 -14.21 15.65
N CYS A 57 -12.54 -13.21 16.11
CA CYS A 57 -12.07 -12.30 17.16
C CYS A 57 -11.78 -13.02 18.48
N GLN A 58 -12.46 -14.13 18.76
CA GLN A 58 -12.33 -14.89 20.00
C GLN A 58 -11.07 -15.75 20.06
N ASP A 59 -10.69 -16.36 18.93
CA ASP A 59 -9.60 -17.33 18.86
C ASP A 59 -8.24 -16.68 18.54
N PHE A 60 -8.18 -15.36 18.51
CA PHE A 60 -6.99 -14.64 18.10
C PHE A 60 -5.90 -14.64 19.19
N THR A 61 -4.69 -15.00 18.78
CA THR A 61 -3.46 -14.79 19.55
C THR A 61 -2.39 -14.13 18.67
N VAL A 62 -1.36 -13.55 19.29
CA VAL A 62 -0.29 -12.86 18.56
C VAL A 62 0.45 -13.80 17.61
N GLU A 63 0.71 -15.03 18.04
CA GLU A 63 1.41 -16.05 17.25
C GLU A 63 0.55 -16.56 16.10
N LEU A 64 -0.76 -16.74 16.33
CA LEU A 64 -1.70 -17.13 15.28
C LEU A 64 -1.87 -16.01 14.24
N GLY A 65 -1.99 -14.76 14.70
CA GLY A 65 -2.02 -13.59 13.82
C GLY A 65 -0.79 -13.51 12.93
N LYS A 66 0.41 -13.74 13.50
CA LYS A 66 1.66 -13.82 12.72
C LYS A 66 1.59 -14.92 11.65
N LYS A 67 1.16 -16.13 11.99
CA LYS A 67 1.02 -17.24 11.04
C LYS A 67 0.03 -16.95 9.93
N GLN A 68 -1.11 -16.33 10.23
CA GLN A 68 -2.11 -15.95 9.21
C GLN A 68 -1.58 -14.86 8.28
N ILE A 69 -0.82 -13.89 8.80
CA ILE A 69 -0.18 -12.88 7.95
C ILE A 69 0.81 -13.56 6.98
N GLU A 70 1.61 -14.52 7.46
CA GLU A 70 2.52 -15.29 6.62
C GLU A 70 1.79 -16.15 5.57
N GLU A 71 0.68 -16.77 5.96
CA GLU A 71 -0.21 -17.50 5.05
C GLU A 71 -0.80 -16.58 3.98
N TYR A 72 -1.30 -15.40 4.36
CA TYR A 72 -1.81 -14.42 3.41
C TYR A 72 -0.72 -13.94 2.46
N VAL A 73 0.47 -13.64 2.97
CA VAL A 73 1.61 -13.21 2.15
C VAL A 73 2.09 -14.32 1.21
N SER A 74 1.95 -15.59 1.58
CA SER A 74 2.24 -16.72 0.67
C SER A 74 1.34 -16.74 -0.57
N THR A 75 0.18 -16.07 -0.53
CA THR A 75 -0.69 -15.91 -1.71
C THR A 75 -0.19 -14.84 -2.68
N TRP A 76 0.77 -14.00 -2.26
CA TRP A 76 1.33 -12.93 -3.10
C TRP A 76 2.27 -13.49 -4.15
N GLU A 77 2.24 -12.88 -5.33
CA GLU A 77 3.13 -13.23 -6.44
C GLU A 77 4.40 -12.36 -6.37
N PHE A 78 5.51 -12.95 -5.94
CA PHE A 78 6.83 -12.33 -5.91
C PHE A 78 7.93 -13.31 -6.30
N HIS A 79 9.04 -12.79 -6.81
CA HIS A 79 10.20 -13.60 -7.19
C HIS A 79 10.85 -14.35 -5.99
N GLU A 80 11.32 -15.58 -6.20
CA GLU A 80 11.91 -16.45 -5.16
C GLU A 80 13.13 -15.85 -4.43
N SER A 81 13.79 -14.85 -5.04
CA SER A 81 14.93 -14.17 -4.41
C SER A 81 14.55 -13.24 -3.26
N TRP A 82 13.26 -12.96 -3.07
CA TRP A 82 12.78 -12.20 -1.93
C TRP A 82 12.82 -13.06 -0.67
N LEU A 83 13.48 -12.53 0.36
CA LEU A 83 13.42 -13.05 1.71
C LEU A 83 12.63 -12.08 2.58
N TYR A 84 11.83 -12.62 3.49
CA TYR A 84 11.10 -11.83 4.46
C TYR A 84 11.15 -12.43 5.86
N CYS A 85 10.99 -11.57 6.87
CA CYS A 85 10.77 -11.97 8.25
C CYS A 85 9.67 -11.13 8.89
N THR A 86 8.87 -11.75 9.75
CA THR A 86 7.76 -11.10 10.44
C THR A 86 8.09 -10.92 11.92
N ASP A 87 8.02 -9.69 12.40
CA ASP A 87 8.19 -9.31 13.80
C ASP A 87 6.86 -8.80 14.37
N PHE A 88 6.54 -9.17 15.61
CA PHE A 88 5.51 -8.48 16.37
C PHE A 88 6.10 -7.20 16.96
N LEU A 89 5.38 -6.08 16.85
CA LEU A 89 5.82 -4.79 17.38
C LEU A 89 5.20 -4.46 18.73
N ARG A 90 3.86 -4.41 18.78
CA ARG A 90 3.12 -4.03 19.99
C ARG A 90 1.63 -4.36 19.90
N GLU A 91 1.01 -4.46 21.06
CA GLU A 91 -0.44 -4.40 21.25
C GLU A 91 -0.80 -2.99 21.72
N GLU A 92 -1.89 -2.45 21.17
CA GLU A 92 -2.48 -1.18 21.56
C GLU A 92 -3.95 -1.42 21.91
N ASP A 93 -4.30 -1.17 23.17
CA ASP A 93 -5.66 -1.34 23.66
C ASP A 93 -6.35 0.03 23.74
N THR A 94 -7.39 0.22 22.93
CA THR A 94 -8.23 1.41 22.90
C THR A 94 -9.60 1.12 23.52
N GLU A 95 -10.39 2.15 23.78
CA GLU A 95 -11.71 2.02 24.40
C GLU A 95 -12.60 0.97 23.71
N PHE A 96 -12.58 0.94 22.38
CA PHE A 96 -13.47 0.08 21.58
C PHE A 96 -12.74 -1.01 20.79
N ASN A 97 -11.41 -0.97 20.68
CA ASN A 97 -10.65 -1.92 19.85
C ASN A 97 -9.32 -2.31 20.47
N LYS A 98 -8.88 -3.53 20.19
CA LYS A 98 -7.50 -3.98 20.38
C LYS A 98 -6.80 -4.05 19.03
N LEU A 99 -5.62 -3.45 18.93
CA LEU A 99 -4.82 -3.35 17.72
C LEU A 99 -3.51 -4.09 17.94
N PHE A 100 -3.17 -4.98 17.02
CA PHE A 100 -1.93 -5.75 17.04
C PHE A 100 -1.10 -5.37 15.84
N HIS A 101 0.07 -4.80 16.10
CA HIS A 101 0.96 -4.30 15.06
C HIS A 101 2.08 -5.30 14.77
N TYR A 102 2.27 -5.61 13.50
CA TYR A 102 3.32 -6.47 12.99
C TYR A 102 4.12 -5.72 11.93
N ARG A 103 5.41 -6.05 11.85
CA ARG A 103 6.30 -5.55 10.82
C ARG A 103 6.88 -6.72 10.06
N MET A 104 6.64 -6.75 8.76
CA MET A 104 7.28 -7.69 7.85
C MET A 104 8.39 -6.97 7.11
N ARG A 105 9.64 -7.41 7.28
CA ARG A 105 10.81 -6.86 6.60
C ARG A 105 11.15 -7.71 5.40
N TRP A 106 11.35 -7.07 4.26
CA TRP A 106 11.64 -7.67 2.97
C TRP A 106 13.01 -7.25 2.47
N SER A 107 13.72 -8.18 1.85
CA SER A 107 15.03 -7.91 1.27
C SER A 107 15.37 -8.89 0.14
N ILE A 108 16.29 -8.48 -0.75
CA ILE A 108 16.85 -9.34 -1.80
C ILE A 108 18.36 -9.42 -1.58
N PRO A 109 18.88 -10.50 -0.97
CA PRO A 109 20.33 -10.71 -0.88
C PRO A 109 20.90 -11.02 -2.27
N THR A 110 22.16 -10.64 -2.49
CA THR A 110 22.89 -10.99 -3.72
C THR A 110 24.26 -11.55 -3.37
N CYS A 111 24.86 -12.36 -4.25
CA CYS A 111 26.20 -12.92 -3.99
C CYS A 111 27.25 -11.82 -3.74
N ARG A 112 27.12 -10.65 -4.36
CA ARG A 112 28.03 -9.51 -4.17
C ARG A 112 27.74 -8.71 -2.90
N LYS A 113 26.50 -8.76 -2.39
CA LYS A 113 26.03 -8.02 -1.20
C LYS A 113 25.10 -8.95 -0.40
N PRO A 114 25.66 -9.87 0.40
CA PRO A 114 24.86 -10.83 1.17
C PRO A 114 24.04 -10.13 2.26
N ILE A 115 24.51 -8.98 2.76
CA ILE A 115 23.76 -8.10 3.66
C ILE A 115 23.23 -6.93 2.80
N PRO A 116 21.91 -6.86 2.56
CA PRO A 116 21.31 -5.78 1.77
C PRO A 116 21.51 -4.42 2.43
N ARG A 117 21.90 -3.41 1.63
CA ARG A 117 22.07 -2.01 2.11
C ARG A 117 20.75 -1.31 2.43
N ALA A 118 19.66 -1.80 1.86
CA ALA A 118 18.32 -1.28 2.06
C ALA A 118 17.32 -2.45 2.08
N THR A 119 16.27 -2.29 2.88
CA THR A 119 15.17 -3.24 3.02
C THR A 119 13.85 -2.48 2.86
N ALA A 120 12.75 -3.19 2.59
CA ALA A 120 11.40 -2.62 2.59
C ALA A 120 10.59 -3.20 3.75
N CYS A 121 9.81 -2.39 4.45
CA CYS A 121 8.89 -2.86 5.48
C CYS A 121 7.44 -2.81 5.00
N VAL A 122 6.66 -3.82 5.40
CA VAL A 122 5.20 -3.80 5.34
C VAL A 122 4.68 -3.88 6.76
N TYR A 123 3.82 -2.95 7.13
CA TYR A 123 3.24 -2.87 8.47
C TYR A 123 1.82 -3.42 8.42
N PHE A 124 1.58 -4.50 9.13
CA PHE A 124 0.27 -5.09 9.29
C PHE A 124 -0.34 -4.65 10.62
N THR A 125 -1.63 -4.35 10.60
CA THR A 125 -2.43 -4.04 11.78
C THR A 125 -3.63 -4.97 11.79
N VAL A 126 -3.69 -5.84 12.79
CA VAL A 126 -4.87 -6.66 13.06
C VAL A 126 -5.70 -5.96 14.12
N LYS A 127 -6.97 -5.72 13.83
CA LYS A 127 -7.89 -4.99 14.67
C LYS A 127 -9.02 -5.92 15.12
N ILE A 128 -9.19 -5.98 16.43
CA ILE A 128 -10.26 -6.72 17.10
C ILE A 128 -11.17 -5.69 17.77
N SER A 129 -12.45 -5.71 17.43
CA SER A 129 -13.40 -4.77 18.01
C SER A 129 -14.07 -5.38 19.24
N LYS A 130 -14.13 -4.62 20.34
CA LYS A 130 -14.78 -5.03 21.60
C LYS A 130 -16.31 -5.00 21.52
N ILE A 131 -16.85 -4.24 20.56
CA ILE A 131 -18.30 -4.06 20.37
C ILE A 131 -18.89 -5.05 19.36
N LYS A 132 -18.06 -5.67 18.51
CA LYS A 132 -18.52 -6.60 17.48
C LYS A 132 -18.69 -8.01 18.05
N PRO A 133 -19.62 -8.82 17.51
CA PRO A 133 -19.76 -10.22 17.92
C PRO A 133 -18.43 -10.98 17.80
N PRO A 134 -18.01 -11.76 18.83
CA PRO A 134 -16.73 -12.47 18.82
C PRO A 134 -16.58 -13.50 17.70
N ALA A 135 -17.70 -13.98 17.15
CA ALA A 135 -17.74 -14.92 16.04
C ALA A 135 -17.30 -14.32 14.68
N LEU A 136 -17.23 -12.98 14.57
CA LEU A 136 -16.80 -12.33 13.33
C LEU A 136 -15.27 -12.44 13.14
N PRO A 137 -14.80 -12.50 11.88
CA PRO A 137 -13.38 -12.54 11.59
C PRO A 137 -12.70 -11.22 11.98
N VAL A 138 -11.41 -11.29 12.32
CA VAL A 138 -10.58 -10.12 12.62
C VAL A 138 -10.43 -9.21 11.41
N GLU A 139 -10.35 -7.89 11.64
CA GLU A 139 -10.09 -6.93 10.58
C GLU A 139 -8.59 -6.77 10.39
N VAL A 140 -8.08 -6.95 9.17
CA VAL A 140 -6.66 -6.81 8.87
C VAL A 140 -6.41 -5.69 7.87
N PHE A 141 -5.41 -4.88 8.17
CA PHE A 141 -4.96 -3.76 7.35
C PHE A 141 -3.46 -3.84 7.15
N PHE A 142 -2.96 -3.35 6.02
CA PHE A 142 -1.52 -3.22 5.83
C PHE A 142 -1.12 -1.98 5.05
N VAL A 143 0.08 -1.49 5.33
CA VAL A 143 0.66 -0.29 4.73
C VAL A 143 2.11 -0.58 4.37
N PHE A 144 2.51 -0.16 3.17
CA PHE A 144 3.91 -0.22 2.75
C PHE A 144 4.70 0.94 3.34
N GLU A 145 5.96 0.70 3.67
CA GLU A 145 6.88 1.74 4.07
C GLU A 145 6.91 2.89 3.05
N SER A 146 6.98 4.12 3.56
CA SER A 146 6.92 5.36 2.78
C SER A 146 5.60 5.63 2.04
N ASN A 147 4.59 4.77 2.19
CA ASN A 147 3.24 4.99 1.66
C ASN A 147 2.23 5.28 2.80
N ARG A 148 1.19 6.07 2.50
CA ARG A 148 0.06 6.33 3.40
C ARG A 148 -1.19 5.54 3.04
N LEU A 149 -1.20 4.89 1.88
CA LEU A 149 -2.33 4.10 1.41
C LEU A 149 -2.50 2.86 2.28
N VAL A 150 -3.71 2.72 2.84
CA VAL A 150 -4.10 1.57 3.66
C VAL A 150 -4.75 0.52 2.78
N HIS A 151 -4.20 -0.68 2.79
CA HIS A 151 -4.68 -1.81 2.03
C HIS A 151 -5.45 -2.79 2.91
N ARG A 152 -6.37 -3.52 2.28
CA ARG A 152 -7.12 -4.60 2.91
C ARG A 152 -6.90 -5.90 2.15
N PRO A 153 -6.68 -7.03 2.87
CA PRO A 153 -6.63 -8.34 2.25
C PRO A 153 -7.88 -8.64 1.41
N GLY A 154 -7.70 -9.25 0.24
CA GLY A 154 -8.80 -9.55 -0.69
C GLY A 154 -9.32 -8.37 -1.52
N GLN A 155 -8.88 -7.12 -1.25
CA GLN A 155 -9.29 -5.95 -2.02
C GLN A 155 -8.15 -5.34 -2.85
N THR A 156 -6.91 -5.55 -2.43
CA THR A 156 -5.73 -5.03 -3.11
C THR A 156 -4.87 -6.17 -3.63
N ARG A 157 -4.53 -6.15 -4.92
CA ARG A 157 -3.48 -7.01 -5.48
C ARG A 157 -2.10 -6.46 -5.12
N PHE A 158 -1.29 -7.29 -4.47
CA PHE A 158 0.12 -6.99 -4.26
C PHE A 158 0.86 -6.87 -5.59
N ARG A 159 1.72 -5.85 -5.73
CA ARG A 159 2.65 -5.71 -6.86
C ARG A 159 4.08 -5.69 -6.32
N GLU A 160 4.93 -6.60 -6.81
CA GLU A 160 6.34 -6.68 -6.40
C GLU A 160 7.08 -5.34 -6.60
N LYS A 161 6.69 -4.56 -7.62
CA LYS A 161 7.21 -3.22 -7.88
C LYS A 161 7.13 -2.31 -6.65
N TRP A 162 6.11 -2.42 -5.81
CA TRP A 162 5.98 -1.59 -4.61
C TRP A 162 7.13 -1.80 -3.62
N LEU A 163 7.62 -3.04 -3.47
CA LEU A 163 8.79 -3.31 -2.62
C LEU A 163 10.09 -2.82 -3.29
N LYS A 164 10.22 -3.01 -4.60
CA LYS A 164 11.39 -2.54 -5.37
C LYS A 164 11.54 -1.02 -5.29
N ASP A 165 10.45 -0.29 -5.53
CA ASP A 165 10.43 1.17 -5.50
C ASP A 165 10.89 1.72 -4.13
N ILE A 166 10.49 1.08 -3.03
CA ILE A 166 10.93 1.45 -1.67
C ILE A 166 12.45 1.24 -1.51
N ILE A 167 12.97 0.07 -1.91
CA ILE A 167 14.40 -0.24 -1.79
C ILE A 167 15.24 0.68 -2.67
N GLU A 168 14.83 0.90 -3.92
CA GLU A 168 15.51 1.80 -4.86
C GLU A 168 15.53 3.24 -4.36
N SER A 169 14.40 3.75 -3.86
CA SER A 169 14.31 5.11 -3.30
C SER A 169 15.28 5.30 -2.13
N LYS A 170 15.36 4.31 -1.22
CA LYS A 170 16.33 4.34 -0.12
C LYS A 170 17.76 4.28 -0.61
N LEU A 171 18.06 3.47 -1.62
CA LEU A 171 19.40 3.34 -2.17
C LEU A 171 19.86 4.63 -2.86
N ILE A 172 18.98 5.30 -3.61
CA ILE A 172 19.25 6.60 -4.23
C ILE A 172 19.60 7.63 -3.14
N MET A 173 18.76 7.72 -2.09
CA MET A 173 19.00 8.63 -0.97
C MET A 173 20.35 8.32 -0.28
N LEU A 174 20.62 7.06 0.03
CA LEU A 174 21.87 6.64 0.66
C LEU A 174 23.12 6.97 -0.16
N ASN A 175 23.03 6.88 -1.50
CA ASN A 175 24.17 7.22 -2.37
C ASN A 175 24.35 8.73 -2.54
N SER A 176 23.32 9.54 -2.26
CA SER A 176 23.40 11.01 -2.32
C SER A 176 24.08 11.64 -1.10
N ILE A 177 24.21 10.90 0.00
CA ILE A 177 24.84 11.37 1.22
C ILE A 177 26.36 11.15 1.12
N THR A 178 27.12 12.24 1.03
CA THR A 178 28.58 12.25 1.20
C THR A 178 28.91 12.61 2.65
N PHE A 179 29.64 11.73 3.34
CA PHE A 179 30.19 11.98 4.68
C PHE A 179 31.58 12.61 4.60
#